data_AF-A0A2E2WWJ1-F1
#
_entry.id   AF-A0A2E2WWJ1-F1
#
_cell.length_a   1.000
_cell.length_b   1.000
_cell.length_c   1.000
_cell.angle_alpha   90.00
_cell.angle_beta   90.00
_cell.angle_gamma   90.00
#
_symmetry.space_group_name_H-M   'P 1'
#
loop_
_entity.id
_entity.type
_entity.pdbx_description
1 polymer ?
#
loop_
_entity_poly.entity_id
_entity_poly.type
_entity_poly.pdbx_seq_one_letter_code
_entity_poly.pdbx_strand_id
1 'polypeptide(L)'
;MHDSKKIKINKAFSLVEISIVIIIISVITAGIVSGLNIASSAKLKLATNLTNNSPILSMKNLNLWYETTLADESLIFVDGIDEDGAKISGWNDISYKNLFNYYKPSTAKTLSQTNSNAYANYNAKAFSNSIPGVKLNDVFGDADFLYNGTFNYRTKKLTLFLVLKREIESYASRIIVGMPNGFTYDYQSTNALMVATIDSSTYGNGYKIYSRHRADVILHPNNNQAFILTHIFDASTNNGKLYINGELLMNYNSATNSEIIIDKLYLGKANYVSSPTDRSNGNGAYHGDYGEMIFFGDSLSDEDRKKVETYLGKKFDIKLNH
;
A
#
# COMPACT_ATOMS: atom_id res chain seq x y z
N MET A 1 55.96 47.21 37.49
CA MET A 1 55.57 46.79 36.13
C MET A 1 54.40 45.82 36.28
N HIS A 2 53.16 46.30 36.18
CA HIS A 2 51.98 45.44 36.32
C HIS A 2 51.25 45.42 34.99
N ASP A 3 51.44 44.32 34.25
CA ASP A 3 50.78 44.07 32.98
C ASP A 3 49.32 43.66 33.25
N SER A 4 48.39 44.57 33.01
CA SER A 4 46.95 44.29 33.14
C SER A 4 46.47 43.53 31.91
N LYS A 5 46.10 42.27 32.11
CA LYS A 5 45.56 41.39 31.07
C LYS A 5 44.17 41.93 30.64
N LYS A 6 44.08 42.54 29.46
CA LYS A 6 42.80 43.03 28.90
C LYS A 6 41.83 41.86 28.67
N ILE A 7 40.73 41.85 29.40
CA ILE A 7 39.62 40.92 29.18
C ILE A 7 38.88 41.36 27.90
N LYS A 8 38.84 40.49 26.89
CA LYS A 8 38.05 40.71 25.66
C LYS A 8 36.58 40.50 26.00
N ILE A 9 35.79 41.58 26.03
CA ILE A 9 34.34 41.50 26.13
C ILE A 9 33.79 41.35 24.70
N ASN A 10 33.22 40.18 24.39
CA ASN A 10 32.50 40.00 23.12
C ASN A 10 31.21 40.83 23.18
N LYS A 11 31.02 41.75 22.23
CA LYS A 11 29.79 42.53 22.13
C LYS A 11 28.63 41.58 21.85
N ALA A 12 27.60 41.61 22.69
CA ALA A 12 26.34 40.92 22.43
C ALA A 12 25.58 41.63 21.31
N PHE A 13 24.82 40.86 20.52
CA PHE A 13 23.96 41.41 19.46
C PHE A 13 22.89 42.34 20.05
N SER A 14 22.60 43.42 19.33
CA SER A 14 21.49 44.31 19.67
C SER A 14 20.15 43.60 19.53
N LEU A 15 19.18 43.97 20.36
CA LEU A 15 17.81 43.46 20.28
C LEU A 15 17.20 43.69 18.88
N VAL A 16 17.56 44.82 18.24
CA VAL A 16 17.12 45.16 16.87
C VAL A 16 17.72 44.19 15.85
N GLU A 17 19.01 43.86 15.96
CA GLU A 17 19.69 42.92 15.06
C GLU A 17 19.07 41.54 15.15
N ILE A 18 18.76 41.07 16.36
CA ILE A 18 18.07 39.80 16.58
C ILE A 18 16.66 39.83 15.97
N SER A 19 15.92 40.93 16.15
CA SER A 19 14.55 41.03 15.61
C SER A 19 14.49 40.96 14.08
N ILE A 20 15.43 41.62 13.39
CA ILE A 20 15.53 41.59 11.93
C ILE A 20 15.85 40.18 11.46
N VAL A 21 16.78 39.50 12.13
CA VAL A 21 17.15 38.11 11.80
C VAL A 21 15.96 37.17 11.98
N ILE A 22 15.19 37.29 13.06
CA ILE A 22 13.99 36.45 13.29
C ILE A 22 12.92 36.69 12.22
N ILE A 23 12.70 37.95 11.82
CA ILE A 23 11.75 38.27 10.75
C ILE A 23 12.18 37.67 9.42
N ILE A 24 13.45 37.82 9.05
CA ILE A 24 13.99 37.26 7.79
C ILE A 24 13.84 35.74 7.79
N ILE A 25 14.20 35.06 8.88
CA ILE A 25 14.04 33.61 9.01
C ILE A 25 12.56 33.23 8.85
N SER A 26 11.65 33.94 9.52
CA SER A 26 10.21 33.63 9.47
C SER A 26 9.63 33.75 8.06
N VAL A 27 9.99 34.82 7.33
CA VAL A 27 9.55 35.03 5.94
C VAL A 27 10.11 33.96 5.01
N ILE A 28 11.39 33.62 5.16
CA ILE A 28 12.03 32.57 4.35
C ILE A 28 11.37 31.21 4.63
N THR A 29 11.17 30.85 5.91
CA THR A 29 10.51 29.60 6.29
C THR A 29 9.09 29.52 5.74
N ALA A 30 8.31 30.60 5.83
CA ALA A 30 6.96 30.64 5.24
C ALA A 30 6.97 30.47 3.71
N GLY A 31 7.94 31.10 3.03
CA GLY A 31 8.13 30.94 1.58
C GLY A 31 8.47 29.50 1.18
N ILE A 32 9.37 28.86 1.94
CA ILE A 32 9.74 27.44 1.72
C ILE A 32 8.53 26.52 1.91
N VAL A 33 7.79 26.66 3.01
CA VAL A 33 6.60 25.82 3.29
C VAL A 33 5.55 25.98 2.18
N SER A 34 5.29 27.20 1.74
CA SER A 34 4.34 27.48 0.66
C SER A 34 4.80 26.84 -0.66
N GLY A 35 6.09 26.96 -0.99
CA GLY A 35 6.68 26.33 -2.18
C GLY A 35 6.57 24.80 -2.16
N LEU A 36 6.82 24.18 -1.00
CA LEU A 36 6.69 22.73 -0.82
C LEU A 36 5.23 22.27 -1.00
N ASN A 37 4.26 23.04 -0.49
CA ASN A 37 2.83 22.72 -0.66
C ASN A 37 2.38 22.82 -2.13
N ILE A 38 2.87 23.82 -2.88
CA ILE A 38 2.60 23.95 -4.32
C ILE A 38 3.17 22.76 -5.09
N ALA A 39 4.43 22.41 -4.83
CA ALA A 39 5.08 21.28 -5.47
C ALA A 39 4.34 19.96 -5.16
N SER A 40 3.91 19.79 -3.91
CA SER A 40 3.15 18.62 -3.48
C SER A 40 1.78 18.52 -4.17
N SER A 41 1.05 19.63 -4.23
CA SER A 41 -0.25 19.71 -4.91
C SER A 41 -0.13 19.42 -6.41
N ALA A 42 0.93 19.91 -7.05
CA ALA A 42 1.21 19.63 -8.45
C ALA A 42 1.47 18.14 -8.70
N LYS A 43 2.26 17.48 -7.84
CA LYS A 43 2.49 16.03 -7.92
C LYS A 43 1.20 15.22 -7.72
N LEU A 44 0.38 15.56 -6.73
CA LEU A 44 -0.92 14.90 -6.52
C LEU A 44 -1.84 15.05 -7.74
N LYS A 45 -1.89 16.24 -8.34
CA LYS A 45 -2.68 16.50 -9.55
C LYS A 45 -2.19 15.70 -10.76
N LEU A 46 -0.87 15.55 -10.92
CA LEU A 46 -0.29 14.70 -11.96
C LEU A 46 -0.64 13.23 -11.72
N ALA A 47 -0.52 12.74 -10.48
CA ALA A 47 -0.87 11.37 -10.13
C ALA A 47 -2.36 11.08 -10.39
N THR A 48 -3.24 12.02 -10.04
CA THR A 48 -4.67 12.01 -10.35
C THR A 48 -4.93 11.94 -11.85
N ASN A 49 -4.22 12.77 -12.63
CA ASN A 49 -4.34 12.77 -14.09
C ASN A 49 -3.88 11.44 -14.71
N LEU A 50 -2.79 10.86 -14.20
CA LEU A 50 -2.29 9.54 -14.62
C LEU A 50 -3.33 8.44 -14.35
N THR A 51 -4.02 8.48 -13.21
CA THR A 51 -5.10 7.53 -12.90
C THR A 51 -6.29 7.67 -13.85
N ASN A 52 -6.75 8.90 -14.09
CA ASN A 52 -7.87 9.15 -15.00
C ASN A 52 -7.55 8.83 -16.47
N ASN A 53 -6.27 8.78 -16.85
CA ASN A 53 -5.81 8.38 -18.18
C ASN A 53 -5.05 7.04 -18.16
N SER A 54 -5.30 6.22 -17.14
CA SER A 54 -4.55 4.98 -16.94
C SER A 54 -4.81 3.98 -18.07
N PRO A 55 -3.79 3.25 -18.54
CA PRO A 55 -4.00 2.15 -19.50
C PRO A 55 -4.96 1.09 -18.95
N ILE A 56 -5.05 0.94 -17.63
CA ILE A 56 -5.92 -0.01 -16.92
C ILE A 56 -7.39 0.14 -17.34
N LEU A 57 -7.83 1.38 -17.65
CA LEU A 57 -9.20 1.67 -18.08
C LEU A 57 -9.58 0.95 -19.38
N SER A 58 -8.58 0.59 -20.20
CA SER A 58 -8.73 -0.06 -21.50
C SER A 58 -8.28 -1.53 -21.51
N MET A 59 -8.03 -2.10 -20.32
CA MET A 59 -7.61 -3.50 -20.20
C MET A 59 -8.82 -4.39 -19.91
N LYS A 60 -8.88 -5.54 -20.57
CA LYS A 60 -9.91 -6.56 -20.30
C LYS A 60 -9.64 -7.26 -18.97
N ASN A 61 -10.67 -7.89 -18.41
CA ASN A 61 -10.58 -8.73 -17.21
C ASN A 61 -10.11 -7.97 -15.95
N LEU A 62 -10.24 -6.64 -15.91
CA LEU A 62 -10.08 -5.88 -14.67
C LEU A 62 -11.24 -6.19 -13.73
N ASN A 63 -10.92 -6.77 -12.58
CA ASN A 63 -11.93 -7.17 -11.60
C ASN A 63 -12.06 -6.19 -10.46
N LEU A 64 -10.96 -5.62 -9.97
CA LEU A 64 -10.94 -4.68 -8.85
C LEU A 64 -9.84 -3.65 -9.02
N TRP A 65 -10.08 -2.45 -8.51
CA TRP A 65 -9.12 -1.37 -8.49
C TRP A 65 -9.38 -0.48 -7.28
N TYR A 66 -8.46 -0.50 -6.31
CA TYR A 66 -8.50 0.37 -5.14
C TYR A 66 -7.41 1.39 -5.25
N GLU A 67 -7.77 2.66 -5.11
CA GLU A 67 -6.86 3.77 -5.38
C GLU A 67 -6.89 4.88 -4.35
N THR A 68 -5.80 5.61 -4.13
CA THR A 68 -5.76 6.66 -3.08
C THR A 68 -5.78 8.08 -3.61
N THR A 69 -5.35 8.32 -4.85
CA THR A 69 -5.27 9.69 -5.39
C THR A 69 -6.63 10.31 -5.70
N LEU A 70 -7.68 9.50 -5.82
CA LEU A 70 -9.07 9.93 -6.02
C LEU A 70 -9.85 9.87 -4.70
N ALA A 71 -9.29 10.44 -3.63
CA ALA A 71 -9.77 10.25 -2.25
C ALA A 71 -11.28 10.45 -2.08
N ASP A 72 -11.87 11.48 -2.70
CA ASP A 72 -13.30 11.78 -2.65
C ASP A 72 -14.19 10.64 -3.16
N GLU A 73 -13.71 9.85 -4.12
CA GLU A 73 -14.44 8.73 -4.71
C GLU A 73 -14.04 7.39 -4.09
N SER A 74 -12.76 7.26 -3.73
CA SER A 74 -12.16 5.99 -3.38
C SER A 74 -12.06 5.74 -1.88
N LEU A 75 -12.03 6.77 -1.03
CA LEU A 75 -11.86 6.61 0.42
C LEU A 75 -13.12 7.06 1.17
N ILE A 76 -13.45 6.34 2.24
CA ILE A 76 -14.55 6.69 3.14
C ILE A 76 -13.94 7.21 4.44
N PHE A 77 -13.89 8.53 4.56
CA PHE A 77 -13.45 9.21 5.79
C PHE A 77 -14.53 9.16 6.85
N VAL A 78 -14.15 8.85 8.10
CA VAL A 78 -15.09 8.76 9.23
C VAL A 78 -15.74 10.12 9.51
N ASP A 79 -14.93 11.19 9.50
CA ASP A 79 -15.36 12.55 9.81
C ASP A 79 -15.63 13.38 8.53
N GLY A 80 -15.52 12.77 7.35
CA GLY A 80 -15.70 13.45 6.05
C GLY A 80 -14.58 14.43 5.67
N ILE A 81 -13.43 14.38 6.36
CA ILE A 81 -12.29 15.27 6.16
C ILE A 81 -11.09 14.47 5.65
N ASP A 82 -10.47 14.94 4.57
CA ASP A 82 -9.31 14.33 3.90
C ASP A 82 -7.96 14.94 4.36
N GLU A 83 -7.80 15.11 5.66
CA GLU A 83 -6.58 15.63 6.28
C GLU A 83 -5.61 14.52 6.69
N ASP A 84 -4.31 14.82 6.72
CA ASP A 84 -3.29 13.88 7.16
C ASP A 84 -3.59 13.34 8.57
N GLY A 85 -3.59 12.01 8.72
CA GLY A 85 -3.98 11.33 9.95
C GLY A 85 -5.48 11.08 10.12
N ALA A 86 -6.34 11.56 9.20
CA ALA A 86 -7.77 11.31 9.25
C ALA A 86 -8.09 9.81 9.23
N LYS A 87 -9.18 9.42 9.90
CA LYS A 87 -9.60 8.01 9.97
C LYS A 87 -10.34 7.59 8.71
N ILE A 88 -9.96 6.45 8.16
CA ILE A 88 -10.57 5.82 7.00
C ILE A 88 -11.33 4.58 7.48
N SER A 89 -12.64 4.58 7.25
CA SER A 89 -13.53 3.44 7.52
C SER A 89 -13.70 2.54 6.30
N GLY A 90 -13.32 2.98 5.11
CA GLY A 90 -13.37 2.11 3.94
C GLY A 90 -12.60 2.60 2.71
N TRP A 91 -12.37 1.66 1.80
CA TRP A 91 -11.69 1.84 0.52
C TRP A 91 -12.56 1.22 -0.58
N ASN A 92 -13.09 2.05 -1.46
CA ASN A 92 -14.00 1.69 -2.54
C ASN A 92 -13.25 1.17 -3.76
N ASP A 93 -13.82 0.15 -4.38
CA ASP A 93 -13.43 -0.32 -5.70
C ASP A 93 -13.90 0.67 -6.78
N ILE A 94 -12.95 1.17 -7.57
CA ILE A 94 -13.19 2.08 -8.71
C ILE A 94 -13.09 1.38 -10.08
N SER A 95 -13.07 0.05 -10.10
CA SER A 95 -12.99 -0.75 -11.35
C SER A 95 -14.15 -0.51 -12.32
N TYR A 96 -15.26 0.08 -11.86
CA TYR A 96 -16.39 0.50 -12.70
C TYR A 96 -16.01 1.57 -13.73
N LYS A 97 -14.91 2.32 -13.51
CA LYS A 97 -14.39 3.30 -14.48
C LYS A 97 -13.82 2.63 -15.74
N ASN A 98 -13.53 1.33 -15.72
CA ASN A 98 -13.01 0.61 -16.87
C ASN A 98 -14.04 0.49 -17.99
N LEU A 99 -13.58 0.67 -19.23
CA LEU A 99 -14.43 0.74 -20.43
C LEU A 99 -15.19 -0.56 -20.72
N PHE A 100 -14.68 -1.70 -20.27
CA PHE A 100 -15.34 -3.00 -20.40
C PHE A 100 -16.30 -3.32 -19.25
N ASN A 101 -16.26 -2.54 -18.16
CA ASN A 101 -17.03 -2.75 -16.94
C ASN A 101 -18.24 -1.80 -16.80
N TYR A 102 -18.60 -1.04 -17.84
CA TYR A 102 -19.69 -0.05 -17.81
C TYR A 102 -21.05 -0.63 -17.36
N TYR A 103 -21.24 -1.96 -17.47
CA TYR A 103 -22.48 -2.67 -17.07
C TYR A 103 -22.31 -3.58 -15.84
N LYS A 104 -21.24 -3.45 -15.05
CA LYS A 104 -21.06 -4.31 -13.86
C LYS A 104 -22.13 -3.97 -12.80
N PRO A 105 -22.98 -4.92 -12.36
CA PRO A 105 -24.00 -4.64 -11.37
C PRO A 105 -23.36 -4.31 -10.01
N SER A 106 -23.68 -3.13 -9.48
CA SER A 106 -23.93 -2.71 -8.08
C SER A 106 -23.23 -3.36 -6.88
N THR A 107 -22.14 -4.11 -7.01
CA THR A 107 -21.32 -4.48 -5.85
C THR A 107 -19.89 -4.03 -6.07
N ALA A 108 -19.68 -2.71 -6.06
CA ALA A 108 -18.39 -2.17 -5.69
C ALA A 108 -17.95 -2.90 -4.42
N LYS A 109 -16.83 -3.63 -4.50
CA LYS A 109 -16.34 -4.40 -3.36
C LYS A 109 -15.62 -3.44 -2.44
N THR A 110 -16.35 -2.70 -1.61
CA THR A 110 -15.72 -1.84 -0.62
C THR A 110 -15.04 -2.69 0.43
N LEU A 111 -13.79 -2.39 0.74
CA LEU A 111 -13.11 -2.87 1.94
C LEU A 111 -13.47 -1.90 3.06
N SER A 112 -14.05 -2.38 4.15
CA SER A 112 -14.58 -1.53 5.22
C SER A 112 -14.16 -2.02 6.59
N GLN A 113 -14.27 -1.13 7.57
CA GLN A 113 -14.13 -1.41 8.97
C GLN A 113 -15.25 -0.70 9.73
N THR A 114 -15.84 -1.39 10.71
CA THR A 114 -16.89 -0.83 11.57
C THR A 114 -16.43 -0.67 13.02
N ASN A 115 -15.34 -1.34 13.41
CA ASN A 115 -14.68 -1.14 14.71
C ASN A 115 -13.80 0.11 14.63
N SER A 116 -14.19 1.16 15.37
CA SER A 116 -13.47 2.44 15.38
C SER A 116 -12.02 2.34 15.83
N ASN A 117 -11.67 1.33 16.60
CA ASN A 117 -10.30 1.11 17.05
C ASN A 117 -9.42 0.48 15.96
N ALA A 118 -10.01 -0.07 14.89
CA ALA A 118 -9.30 -0.75 13.80
C ALA A 118 -9.29 0.06 12.49
N TYR A 119 -9.79 1.31 12.52
CA TYR A 119 -9.80 2.18 11.35
C TYR A 119 -8.39 2.44 10.83
N ALA A 120 -8.26 2.36 9.51
CA ALA A 120 -7.05 2.80 8.83
C ALA A 120 -6.87 4.32 8.98
N ASN A 121 -5.68 4.81 8.66
CA ASN A 121 -5.38 6.25 8.67
C ASN A 121 -5.06 6.72 7.26
N TYR A 122 -5.45 7.94 6.95
CA TYR A 122 -5.01 8.62 5.75
C TYR A 122 -3.60 9.17 5.97
N ASN A 123 -2.69 8.90 5.04
CA ASN A 123 -1.37 9.50 5.03
C ASN A 123 -1.26 10.32 3.75
N ALA A 124 -1.40 11.64 3.84
CA ALA A 124 -1.47 12.53 2.68
C ALA A 124 -0.15 12.58 1.88
N LYS A 125 0.95 12.12 2.48
CA LYS A 125 2.31 12.19 1.93
C LYS A 125 3.02 10.83 1.95
N ALA A 126 2.26 9.74 1.89
CA ALA A 126 2.77 8.37 1.96
C ALA A 126 3.84 8.08 0.90
N PHE A 127 3.61 8.51 -0.34
CA PHE A 127 4.51 8.23 -1.46
C PHE A 127 5.10 9.53 -2.01
N SER A 128 6.42 9.54 -2.19
CA SER A 128 7.18 10.64 -2.81
C SER A 128 6.90 12.03 -2.20
N ASN A 129 6.57 12.01 -0.89
CA ASN A 129 6.21 13.13 -0.04
C ASN A 129 5.02 13.96 -0.55
N SER A 130 4.15 13.40 -1.38
CA SER A 130 3.07 14.18 -2.03
C SER A 130 1.86 13.36 -2.49
N ILE A 131 1.95 12.04 -2.47
CA ILE A 131 0.89 11.17 -2.94
C ILE A 131 0.33 10.41 -1.75
N PRO A 132 -1.00 10.37 -1.59
CA PRO A 132 -1.61 9.78 -0.42
C PRO A 132 -1.52 8.26 -0.39
N GLY A 133 -1.67 7.71 0.81
CA GLY A 133 -1.75 6.29 1.08
C GLY A 133 -2.79 5.96 2.14
N VAL A 134 -3.28 4.72 2.11
CA VAL A 134 -3.99 4.12 3.25
C VAL A 134 -2.94 3.52 4.18
N LYS A 135 -2.81 4.08 5.38
CA LYS A 135 -1.87 3.62 6.41
C LYS A 135 -2.56 2.64 7.35
N LEU A 136 -1.94 1.47 7.49
CA LEU A 136 -2.31 0.48 8.51
C LEU A 136 -1.20 0.42 9.54
N ASN A 137 -1.57 0.57 10.82
CA ASN A 137 -0.63 0.39 11.92
C ASN A 137 -0.87 -0.96 12.60
N ASP A 138 0.22 -1.62 12.95
CA ASP A 138 0.23 -2.69 13.95
C ASP A 138 0.92 -2.14 15.22
N VAL A 139 0.17 -2.07 16.32
CA VAL A 139 0.71 -1.71 17.63
C VAL A 139 0.60 -2.92 18.55
N PHE A 140 1.65 -3.74 18.59
CA PHE A 140 1.78 -4.88 19.51
C PHE A 140 0.59 -5.85 19.49
N GLY A 141 0.06 -6.15 18.30
CA GLY A 141 -1.06 -7.08 18.14
C GLY A 141 -2.43 -6.41 18.14
N ASP A 142 -2.50 -5.08 18.16
CA ASP A 142 -3.68 -4.29 17.84
C ASP A 142 -3.50 -3.66 16.46
N ALA A 143 -4.03 -4.33 15.43
CA ALA A 143 -3.85 -3.90 14.05
C ALA A 143 -5.04 -3.09 13.51
N ASP A 144 -4.72 -2.04 12.75
CA ASP A 144 -5.64 -1.42 11.80
C ASP A 144 -5.79 -2.38 10.60
N PHE A 145 -7.02 -2.57 10.13
CA PHE A 145 -7.27 -3.39 8.95
C PHE A 145 -8.58 -3.01 8.27
N LEU A 146 -8.61 -3.22 6.96
CA LEU A 146 -9.84 -3.16 6.16
C LEU A 146 -10.24 -4.56 5.74
N TYR A 147 -11.54 -4.84 5.67
CA TYR A 147 -12.04 -6.15 5.27
C TYR A 147 -13.28 -6.09 4.38
N ASN A 148 -13.49 -7.13 3.59
CA ASN A 148 -14.77 -7.40 2.95
C ASN A 148 -15.14 -8.86 3.21
N GLY A 149 -16.23 -9.09 3.94
CA GLY A 149 -16.69 -10.43 4.33
C GLY A 149 -17.54 -11.14 3.27
N THR A 150 -17.85 -10.48 2.16
CA THR A 150 -18.71 -11.00 1.07
C THR A 150 -18.05 -10.79 -0.29
N PHE A 151 -16.74 -11.01 -0.34
CA PHE A 151 -15.92 -10.77 -1.52
C PHE A 151 -16.29 -11.75 -2.65
N ASN A 152 -16.50 -13.03 -2.31
CA ASN A 152 -17.04 -14.08 -3.20
C ASN A 152 -16.38 -14.14 -4.59
N TYR A 153 -15.06 -14.26 -4.61
CA TYR A 153 -14.27 -14.27 -5.83
C TYR A 153 -13.54 -15.60 -6.00
N ARG A 154 -13.65 -16.19 -7.19
CA ARG A 154 -13.05 -17.48 -7.54
C ARG A 154 -12.35 -17.37 -8.88
N THR A 155 -11.11 -17.81 -8.96
CA THR A 155 -10.37 -17.76 -10.22
C THR A 155 -9.30 -18.84 -10.34
N LYS A 156 -9.04 -19.29 -11.57
CA LYS A 156 -7.85 -20.08 -11.91
C LYS A 156 -6.67 -19.23 -12.36
N LYS A 157 -6.89 -17.94 -12.63
CA LYS A 157 -5.87 -17.00 -13.12
C LYS A 157 -5.94 -15.67 -12.38
N LEU A 158 -4.79 -15.10 -12.10
CA LEU A 158 -4.70 -13.86 -11.35
C LEU A 158 -3.49 -13.05 -11.81
N THR A 159 -3.68 -11.75 -11.99
CA THR A 159 -2.59 -10.78 -11.88
C THR A 159 -2.96 -9.73 -10.84
N LEU A 160 -2.13 -9.61 -9.81
CA LEU A 160 -2.28 -8.68 -8.70
C LEU A 160 -1.13 -7.68 -8.74
N PHE A 161 -1.45 -6.38 -8.71
CA PHE A 161 -0.49 -5.32 -8.50
C PHE A 161 -0.75 -4.65 -7.15
N LEU A 162 0.31 -4.37 -6.39
CA LEU A 162 0.26 -3.62 -5.15
C LEU A 162 1.35 -2.56 -5.13
N VAL A 163 0.98 -1.33 -4.80
CA VAL A 163 1.92 -0.26 -4.45
C VAL A 163 1.94 -0.12 -2.94
N LEU A 164 3.12 -0.30 -2.35
CA LEU A 164 3.28 -0.47 -0.92
C LEU A 164 4.51 0.27 -0.43
N LYS A 165 4.50 0.67 0.85
CA LYS A 165 5.67 1.16 1.58
C LYS A 165 5.59 0.68 3.03
N ARG A 166 6.43 -0.31 3.37
CA ARG A 166 6.50 -0.85 4.73
C ARG A 166 7.30 0.09 5.62
N GLU A 167 6.82 0.46 6.81
CA GLU A 167 7.58 1.34 7.72
C GLU A 167 8.42 0.55 8.72
N ILE A 168 7.87 -0.53 9.25
CA ILE A 168 8.51 -1.34 10.29
C ILE A 168 8.59 -2.79 9.83
N GLU A 169 9.72 -3.42 10.11
CA GLU A 169 9.91 -4.85 9.90
C GLU A 169 9.11 -5.62 10.94
N SER A 170 8.33 -6.62 10.49
CA SER A 170 7.60 -7.49 11.38
C SER A 170 7.59 -8.92 10.84
N TYR A 171 7.61 -9.87 11.77
CA TYR A 171 7.64 -11.29 11.47
C TYR A 171 6.32 -11.68 10.79
N ALA A 172 6.40 -12.17 9.55
CA ALA A 172 5.25 -12.65 8.80
C ALA A 172 4.12 -11.61 8.58
N SER A 173 4.42 -10.32 8.37
CA SER A 173 3.41 -9.28 8.10
C SER A 173 2.54 -9.60 6.89
N ARG A 174 1.25 -9.82 7.11
CA ARG A 174 0.27 -10.08 6.06
C ARG A 174 -0.21 -8.78 5.45
N ILE A 175 0.10 -8.61 4.19
CA ILE A 175 -0.35 -7.48 3.38
C ILE A 175 -1.79 -7.74 2.94
N ILE A 176 -2.03 -8.92 2.37
CA ILE A 176 -3.35 -9.34 1.90
C ILE A 176 -3.63 -10.76 2.34
N VAL A 177 -4.84 -11.02 2.84
CA VAL A 177 -5.35 -12.36 3.08
C VAL A 177 -6.75 -12.50 2.50
N GLY A 178 -6.87 -13.29 1.45
CA GLY A 178 -8.13 -13.73 0.86
C GLY A 178 -8.39 -15.19 1.17
N MET A 179 -9.54 -15.54 1.75
CA MET A 179 -9.80 -16.91 2.18
C MET A 179 -11.23 -17.39 1.91
N PRO A 180 -11.45 -18.72 1.78
CA PRO A 180 -12.78 -19.29 1.78
C PRO A 180 -13.48 -19.16 3.13
N ASN A 181 -14.81 -19.27 3.12
CA ASN A 181 -15.60 -19.41 4.33
C ASN A 181 -15.27 -20.71 5.08
N GLY A 182 -15.47 -20.69 6.40
CA GLY A 182 -15.25 -21.85 7.29
C GLY A 182 -13.83 -22.00 7.85
N PHE A 183 -12.90 -21.11 7.47
CA PHE A 183 -11.54 -21.09 8.00
C PHE A 183 -11.32 -19.93 8.98
N THR A 184 -10.44 -20.17 9.95
CA THR A 184 -10.11 -19.22 11.03
C THR A 184 -8.71 -18.63 10.84
N TYR A 185 -7.79 -19.43 10.29
CA TYR A 185 -6.43 -19.02 10.00
C TYR A 185 -6.12 -19.09 8.50
N ASP A 186 -5.28 -18.17 8.05
CA ASP A 186 -4.80 -18.05 6.67
C ASP A 186 -4.14 -19.35 6.13
N TYR A 187 -3.41 -20.08 6.96
CA TYR A 187 -2.71 -21.31 6.59
C TYR A 187 -3.59 -22.57 6.56
N GLN A 188 -4.88 -22.49 6.89
CA GLN A 188 -5.75 -23.68 6.92
C GLN A 188 -6.34 -24.03 5.56
N SER A 189 -6.36 -23.08 4.62
CA SER A 189 -6.92 -23.29 3.29
C SER A 189 -5.82 -23.36 2.25
N THR A 190 -5.77 -24.48 1.53
CA THR A 190 -4.94 -24.62 0.36
C THR A 190 -5.47 -23.82 -0.83
N ASN A 191 -6.65 -23.19 -0.78
CA ASN A 191 -7.23 -22.39 -1.86
C ASN A 191 -7.18 -20.88 -1.61
N ALA A 192 -6.64 -20.44 -0.48
CA ALA A 192 -6.54 -19.02 -0.13
C ALA A 192 -5.53 -18.25 -1.01
N LEU A 193 -5.73 -16.94 -1.09
CA LEU A 193 -4.72 -15.97 -1.54
C LEU A 193 -4.10 -15.33 -0.30
N MET A 194 -2.79 -15.31 -0.20
CA MET A 194 -2.12 -14.54 0.82
C MET A 194 -0.84 -13.92 0.28
N VAL A 195 -0.65 -12.64 0.57
CA VAL A 195 0.57 -11.88 0.29
C VAL A 195 1.10 -11.43 1.64
N ALA A 196 2.32 -11.84 1.99
CA ALA A 196 2.94 -11.46 3.24
C ALA A 196 4.42 -11.12 3.04
N THR A 197 4.98 -10.32 3.93
CA THR A 197 6.42 -10.25 4.15
C THR A 197 6.78 -11.24 5.24
N ILE A 198 7.81 -12.05 5.06
CA ILE A 198 8.39 -12.83 6.14
C ILE A 198 9.80 -12.34 6.40
N ASP A 199 10.01 -11.85 7.61
CA ASP A 199 11.34 -11.69 8.15
C ASP A 199 11.65 -12.84 9.10
N SER A 200 12.75 -13.56 8.88
CA SER A 200 13.18 -14.61 9.81
C SER A 200 14.70 -14.78 9.81
N SER A 201 15.28 -14.99 10.99
CA SER A 201 16.70 -15.36 11.15
C SER A 201 17.08 -16.69 10.46
N THR A 202 16.08 -17.50 10.09
CA THR A 202 16.25 -18.78 9.39
C THR A 202 16.15 -18.64 7.86
N TYR A 203 15.49 -17.59 7.35
CA TYR A 203 15.16 -17.45 5.93
C TYR A 203 15.58 -16.09 5.30
N GLY A 204 16.11 -15.15 6.08
CA GLY A 204 16.45 -13.78 5.64
C GLY A 204 15.24 -12.84 5.50
N ASN A 205 15.49 -11.54 5.30
CA ASN A 205 14.46 -10.51 5.14
C ASN A 205 13.75 -10.69 3.79
N GLY A 206 12.47 -11.08 3.76
CA GLY A 206 11.79 -11.19 2.47
C GLY A 206 10.26 -11.21 2.41
N TYR A 207 9.73 -11.53 1.23
CA TYR A 207 8.31 -11.72 0.89
C TYR A 207 7.98 -13.20 0.81
N LYS A 208 6.81 -13.59 1.33
CA LYS A 208 6.15 -14.84 0.97
C LYS A 208 4.76 -14.55 0.41
N ILE A 209 4.56 -14.94 -0.83
CA ILE A 209 3.22 -14.97 -1.41
C ILE A 209 2.73 -16.40 -1.37
N TYR A 210 1.73 -16.65 -0.53
CA TYR A 210 0.98 -17.88 -0.52
C TYR A 210 -0.12 -17.79 -1.58
N SER A 211 0.17 -18.30 -2.77
CA SER A 211 -0.88 -18.97 -3.53
C SER A 211 -0.68 -20.48 -3.33
N ARG A 212 -1.26 -20.99 -2.24
CA ARG A 212 -1.15 -22.40 -1.80
C ARG A 212 0.25 -22.92 -1.41
N HIS A 213 0.68 -22.60 -0.19
CA HIS A 213 1.73 -23.35 0.52
C HIS A 213 3.05 -23.60 -0.22
N ARG A 214 3.50 -22.70 -1.10
CA ARG A 214 4.93 -22.62 -1.42
C ARG A 214 5.49 -21.31 -0.88
N ALA A 215 6.44 -21.46 0.03
CA ALA A 215 7.03 -20.43 0.84
C ALA A 215 8.46 -20.22 0.37
N ASP A 216 8.66 -19.49 -0.72
CA ASP A 216 10.01 -19.06 -1.10
C ASP A 216 10.17 -17.59 -0.71
N VAL A 217 11.29 -17.28 -0.04
CA VAL A 217 11.56 -15.97 0.55
C VAL A 217 12.31 -15.09 -0.44
N ILE A 218 11.75 -13.92 -0.72
CA ILE A 218 12.30 -12.98 -1.71
C ILE A 218 12.71 -11.68 -1.01
N LEU A 219 13.92 -11.17 -1.25
CA LEU A 219 14.42 -9.98 -0.56
C LEU A 219 13.44 -8.79 -0.60
N HIS A 220 13.13 -8.24 0.58
CA HIS A 220 12.32 -7.03 0.69
C HIS A 220 13.13 -5.79 0.26
N PRO A 221 12.54 -4.78 -0.41
CA PRO A 221 13.19 -3.51 -0.74
C PRO A 221 13.60 -2.62 0.45
N ASN A 222 13.75 -3.16 1.67
CA ASN A 222 13.93 -2.43 2.94
C ASN A 222 12.73 -1.57 3.39
N ASN A 223 12.81 -1.07 4.63
CA ASN A 223 11.79 -0.23 5.23
C ASN A 223 11.82 1.20 4.66
N ASN A 224 10.67 1.85 4.66
CA ASN A 224 10.42 3.19 4.14
C ASN A 224 10.74 3.39 2.65
N GLN A 225 10.89 2.29 1.90
CA GLN A 225 11.06 2.31 0.46
C GLN A 225 9.74 1.92 -0.21
N ALA A 226 9.25 2.78 -1.10
CA ALA A 226 8.09 2.47 -1.93
C ALA A 226 8.48 1.46 -3.03
N PHE A 227 7.59 0.51 -3.30
CA PHE A 227 7.80 -0.48 -4.35
C PHE A 227 6.47 -0.95 -4.94
N ILE A 228 6.57 -1.55 -6.13
CA ILE A 228 5.48 -2.21 -6.83
C ILE A 228 5.70 -3.71 -6.73
N LEU A 229 4.74 -4.42 -6.16
CA LEU A 229 4.69 -5.88 -6.13
C LEU A 229 3.72 -6.36 -7.20
N THR A 230 4.18 -7.26 -8.06
CA THR A 230 3.34 -7.85 -9.12
C THR A 230 3.33 -9.37 -9.00
N HIS A 231 2.18 -9.94 -8.71
CA HIS A 231 2.00 -11.39 -8.64
C HIS A 231 1.14 -11.87 -9.80
N ILE A 232 1.69 -12.76 -10.63
CA ILE A 232 0.96 -13.45 -11.69
C ILE A 232 0.80 -14.91 -11.29
N PHE A 233 -0.38 -15.48 -11.47
CA PHE A 233 -0.68 -16.88 -11.23
C PHE A 233 -1.59 -17.45 -12.32
N ASP A 234 -1.26 -18.65 -12.78
CA ASP A 234 -2.10 -19.42 -13.71
C ASP A 234 -2.14 -20.90 -13.28
N ALA A 235 -3.27 -21.32 -12.71
CA ALA A 235 -3.51 -22.69 -12.27
C ALA A 235 -3.52 -23.71 -13.42
N SER A 236 -3.78 -23.28 -14.67
CA SER A 236 -3.78 -24.19 -15.83
C SER A 236 -2.38 -24.67 -16.19
N THR A 237 -1.37 -23.84 -15.93
CA THR A 237 0.05 -24.18 -16.09
C THR A 237 0.72 -24.49 -14.76
N ASN A 238 -0.02 -24.34 -13.65
CA ASN A 238 0.46 -24.50 -12.28
C ASN A 238 1.66 -23.60 -11.96
N ASN A 239 1.76 -22.44 -12.60
CA ASN A 239 2.91 -21.53 -12.49
C ASN A 239 2.50 -20.20 -11.86
N GLY A 240 3.41 -19.63 -11.08
CA GLY A 240 3.31 -18.29 -10.54
C GLY A 240 4.61 -17.52 -10.72
N LYS A 241 4.49 -16.21 -10.96
CA LYS A 241 5.62 -15.29 -11.07
C LYS A 241 5.47 -14.16 -10.09
N LEU A 242 6.57 -13.75 -9.48
CA LEU A 242 6.62 -12.56 -8.64
C LEU A 242 7.64 -11.57 -9.17
N TYR A 243 7.22 -10.32 -9.27
CA TYR A 243 8.07 -9.21 -9.62
C TYR A 243 8.04 -8.15 -8.52
N ILE A 244 9.19 -7.49 -8.32
CA ILE A 244 9.25 -6.24 -7.57
C ILE A 244 9.89 -5.19 -8.46
N ASN A 245 9.25 -4.03 -8.56
CA ASN A 245 9.71 -2.92 -9.39
C ASN A 245 10.01 -3.37 -10.83
N GLY A 246 9.21 -4.31 -11.32
CA GLY A 246 9.33 -4.84 -12.67
C GLY A 246 10.38 -5.92 -12.92
N GLU A 247 11.28 -6.17 -11.95
CA GLU A 247 12.28 -7.23 -11.97
C GLU A 247 11.64 -8.57 -11.59
N LEU A 248 11.89 -9.63 -12.37
CA LEU A 248 11.43 -10.97 -12.02
C LEU A 248 12.28 -11.51 -10.88
N LEU A 249 11.69 -11.65 -9.70
CA LEU A 249 12.39 -12.19 -8.54
C LEU A 249 12.16 -13.70 -8.37
N MET A 250 11.05 -14.20 -8.90
CA MET A 250 10.71 -15.61 -8.75
C MET A 250 9.80 -16.14 -9.83
N ASN A 251 10.07 -17.37 -10.25
CA ASN A 251 9.11 -18.25 -10.90
C ASN A 251 8.96 -19.50 -10.03
N TYR A 252 7.72 -19.91 -9.76
CA TYR A 252 7.45 -21.06 -8.91
C TYR A 252 6.30 -21.90 -9.47
N ASN A 253 6.35 -23.19 -9.16
CA ASN A 253 5.25 -24.09 -9.44
C ASN A 253 4.35 -24.14 -8.20
N SER A 254 3.04 -23.96 -8.37
CA SER A 254 2.08 -24.14 -7.28
C SER A 254 1.95 -25.62 -6.91
N ALA A 255 1.52 -25.91 -5.69
CA ALA A 255 1.35 -27.29 -5.24
C ALA A 255 0.12 -27.97 -5.89
N THR A 256 -0.84 -27.19 -6.42
CA THR A 256 -2.07 -27.72 -7.03
C THR A 256 -2.61 -26.82 -8.15
N ASN A 257 -3.31 -27.44 -9.11
CA ASN A 257 -3.97 -26.78 -10.26
C ASN A 257 -5.41 -26.28 -9.97
N SER A 258 -5.80 -26.11 -8.71
CA SER A 258 -7.18 -25.75 -8.33
C SER A 258 -7.45 -24.23 -8.40
N GLU A 259 -8.66 -23.77 -8.08
CA GLU A 259 -9.00 -22.32 -8.12
C GLU A 259 -8.62 -21.58 -6.83
N ILE A 260 -8.10 -20.35 -6.93
CA ILE A 260 -8.02 -19.42 -5.80
C ILE A 260 -9.46 -19.07 -5.39
N ILE A 261 -9.75 -19.13 -4.09
CA ILE A 261 -11.05 -18.83 -3.50
C ILE A 261 -10.89 -17.74 -2.44
N ILE A 262 -11.59 -16.62 -2.65
CA ILE A 262 -11.61 -15.46 -1.77
C ILE A 262 -13.08 -15.15 -1.46
N ASP A 263 -13.64 -15.80 -0.44
CA ASP A 263 -14.97 -15.45 0.04
C ASP A 263 -14.90 -14.21 0.95
N LYS A 264 -13.80 -14.06 1.69
CA LYS A 264 -13.46 -12.89 2.51
C LYS A 264 -12.08 -12.35 2.13
N LEU A 265 -11.91 -11.04 2.13
CA LEU A 265 -10.63 -10.36 1.90
C LEU A 265 -10.28 -9.46 3.10
N TYR A 266 -9.05 -9.51 3.55
CA TYR A 266 -8.48 -8.66 4.59
C TYR A 266 -7.22 -7.97 4.06
N LEU A 267 -7.04 -6.69 4.40
CA LEU A 267 -5.80 -5.95 4.21
C LEU A 267 -5.16 -5.68 5.57
N GLY A 268 -3.88 -6.02 5.70
CA GLY A 268 -3.08 -5.75 6.90
C GLY A 268 -3.39 -6.58 8.15
N LYS A 269 -4.39 -7.46 8.13
CA LYS A 269 -4.77 -8.29 9.28
C LYS A 269 -3.77 -9.44 9.50
N ALA A 270 -3.45 -9.73 10.76
CA ALA A 270 -2.63 -10.88 11.17
C ALA A 270 -3.23 -12.25 10.75
N ASN A 271 -2.56 -13.36 11.05
CA ASN A 271 -2.97 -14.73 10.66
C ASN A 271 -4.38 -15.13 11.09
N TYR A 272 -4.89 -14.51 12.16
CA TYR A 272 -6.23 -14.77 12.66
C TYR A 272 -7.25 -13.92 11.90
N VAL A 273 -8.04 -14.56 11.03
CA VAL A 273 -8.92 -13.92 10.04
C VAL A 273 -10.38 -14.37 10.18
N SER A 274 -10.77 -14.83 11.37
CA SER A 274 -12.12 -15.34 11.66
C SER A 274 -13.14 -14.25 11.96
N SER A 275 -12.70 -13.11 12.51
CA SER A 275 -13.57 -12.03 12.99
C SER A 275 -13.29 -10.69 12.28
N PRO A 276 -14.32 -9.97 11.84
CA PRO A 276 -14.18 -8.63 11.25
C PRO A 276 -13.90 -7.54 12.30
N THR A 277 -14.07 -7.81 13.59
CA THR A 277 -13.90 -6.82 14.67
C THR A 277 -12.70 -7.10 15.57
N ASP A 278 -12.20 -8.34 15.57
CA ASP A 278 -11.06 -8.73 16.41
C ASP A 278 -9.78 -8.08 15.88
N ARG A 279 -9.18 -7.24 16.72
CA ARG A 279 -7.88 -6.59 16.46
C ARG A 279 -6.72 -7.48 16.90
N SER A 280 -6.99 -8.35 17.87
CA SER A 280 -6.03 -9.17 18.58
C SER A 280 -5.80 -10.52 17.91
N ASN A 281 -4.63 -11.10 18.17
CA ASN A 281 -4.23 -12.49 17.88
C ASN A 281 -3.30 -12.75 16.68
N GLY A 282 -2.18 -12.03 16.62
CA GLY A 282 -0.94 -12.62 16.09
C GLY A 282 0.14 -11.62 15.70
N ASN A 283 1.40 -12.06 15.81
CA ASN A 283 2.52 -11.40 15.14
C ASN A 283 2.27 -11.39 13.61
N GLY A 284 2.57 -10.27 12.97
CA GLY A 284 2.57 -10.18 11.51
C GLY A 284 1.28 -9.63 10.92
N ALA A 285 0.72 -8.58 11.51
CA ALA A 285 -0.06 -7.61 10.76
C ALA A 285 0.87 -6.70 9.94
N TYR A 286 0.33 -6.02 8.93
CA TYR A 286 1.10 -5.08 8.12
C TYR A 286 1.17 -3.71 8.79
N HIS A 287 2.38 -3.14 8.84
CA HIS A 287 2.64 -1.80 9.33
C HIS A 287 3.25 -0.96 8.20
N GLY A 288 2.43 -0.15 7.55
CA GLY A 288 2.85 0.66 6.40
C GLY A 288 1.70 1.24 5.58
N ASP A 289 2.06 1.79 4.42
CA ASP A 289 1.14 2.48 3.51
C ASP A 289 0.82 1.63 2.27
N TYR A 290 -0.44 1.68 1.83
CA TYR A 290 -0.92 1.19 0.54
C TYR A 290 -1.21 2.39 -0.37
N GLY A 291 -0.73 2.35 -1.61
CA GLY A 291 -1.02 3.37 -2.63
C GLY A 291 -2.13 2.92 -3.58
N GLU A 292 -1.94 1.75 -4.21
CA GLU A 292 -2.80 1.27 -5.29
C GLU A 292 -2.84 -0.25 -5.25
N MET A 293 -4.03 -0.84 -5.42
CA MET A 293 -4.23 -2.28 -5.55
C MET A 293 -5.10 -2.58 -6.77
N ILE A 294 -4.59 -3.41 -7.68
CA ILE A 294 -5.26 -3.75 -8.93
C ILE A 294 -5.32 -5.26 -9.08
N PHE A 295 -6.51 -5.78 -9.42
CA PHE A 295 -6.79 -7.20 -9.54
C PHE A 295 -7.35 -7.52 -10.93
N PHE A 296 -6.62 -8.34 -11.69
CA PHE A 296 -7.10 -8.90 -12.95
C PHE A 296 -7.46 -10.36 -12.79
N GLY A 297 -8.59 -10.78 -13.37
CA GLY A 297 -9.03 -12.17 -13.42
C GLY A 297 -8.31 -13.04 -14.45
N ASP A 298 -7.12 -12.64 -14.86
CA ASP A 298 -6.34 -13.28 -15.89
C ASP A 298 -4.84 -13.18 -15.60
N SER A 299 -4.05 -14.04 -16.22
CA SER A 299 -2.59 -13.97 -16.23
C SER A 299 -2.17 -13.02 -17.35
N LEU A 300 -1.85 -11.76 -17.01
CA LEU A 300 -1.49 -10.76 -18.00
C LEU A 300 -0.24 -11.17 -18.77
N SER A 301 -0.18 -10.74 -20.04
CA SER A 301 1.03 -10.83 -20.85
C SER A 301 2.15 -9.98 -20.24
N ASP A 302 3.40 -10.26 -20.59
CA ASP A 302 4.53 -9.45 -20.13
C ASP A 302 4.41 -8.00 -20.62
N GLU A 303 3.86 -7.77 -21.81
CA GLU A 303 3.63 -6.43 -22.36
C GLU A 303 2.58 -5.67 -21.53
N ASP A 304 1.44 -6.28 -21.27
CA ASP A 304 0.36 -5.66 -20.51
C ASP A 304 0.74 -5.43 -19.05
N ARG A 305 1.47 -6.37 -18.45
CA ARG A 305 2.07 -6.21 -17.12
C ARG A 305 2.99 -4.99 -17.08
N LYS A 306 3.95 -4.89 -18.02
CA LYS A 306 4.89 -3.76 -18.11
C LYS A 306 4.16 -2.42 -18.31
N LYS A 307 3.04 -2.39 -19.03
CA LYS A 307 2.21 -1.17 -19.16
C LYS A 307 1.65 -0.71 -17.82
N VAL A 308 1.09 -1.63 -17.02
CA VAL A 308 0.56 -1.32 -15.68
C VAL A 308 1.67 -0.89 -14.75
N GLU A 309 2.79 -1.62 -14.68
CA GLU A 309 3.93 -1.25 -13.84
C GLU A 309 4.53 0.10 -14.23
N THR A 310 4.64 0.40 -15.53
CA THR A 310 5.09 1.71 -16.02
C THR A 310 4.17 2.84 -15.58
N TYR A 311 2.85 2.61 -15.62
CA TYR A 311 1.87 3.57 -15.09
C TYR A 311 2.08 3.79 -13.57
N LEU A 312 2.16 2.71 -12.78
CA LEU A 312 2.39 2.79 -11.34
C LEU A 312 3.73 3.46 -11.00
N GLY A 313 4.79 3.11 -11.72
CA GLY A 313 6.13 3.65 -11.52
C GLY A 313 6.20 5.15 -11.76
N LYS A 314 5.58 5.63 -12.85
CA LYS A 314 5.46 7.08 -13.14
C LYS A 314 4.61 7.78 -12.09
N LYS A 315 3.51 7.17 -11.68
CA LYS A 315 2.57 7.77 -10.74
C LYS A 315 3.21 7.94 -9.37
N PHE A 316 3.81 6.90 -8.82
CA PHE A 316 4.35 6.89 -7.46
C PHE A 316 5.85 7.26 -7.39
N ASP A 317 6.48 7.61 -8.51
CA ASP A 317 7.93 7.90 -8.62
C ASP A 317 8.80 6.71 -8.17
N ILE A 318 8.42 5.51 -8.63
CA ILE A 318 9.11 4.25 -8.34
C ILE A 318 9.89 3.83 -9.59
N LYS A 319 11.20 3.65 -9.44
CA LYS A 319 12.09 3.19 -10.51
C LYS A 319 11.82 1.72 -10.85
N LEU A 320 11.71 1.41 -12.14
CA LEU A 320 11.51 0.06 -12.67
C LEU A 320 12.80 -0.53 -13.28
N ASN A 321 12.92 -1.85 -13.20
CA ASN A 321 14.07 -2.66 -13.64
C ASN A 321 13.70 -3.64 -14.78
N HIS A 322 12.92 -3.18 -15.76
CA HIS A 322 12.42 -4.00 -16.88
C HIS A 322 13.43 -4.38 -17.96
#